data_AF-A0A3B1BHD8-F1
#
_entry.id   AF-A0A3B1BHD8-F1
#
_cell.length_a   1.000
_cell.length_b   1.000
_cell.length_c   1.000
_cell.angle_alpha   90.00
_cell.angle_beta   90.00
_cell.angle_gamma   90.00
#
_symmetry.space_group_name_H-M   'P 1'
#
loop_
_entity.id
_entity.type
_entity.pdbx_description
1 polymer ?
#
loop_
_entity_poly.entity_id
_entity_poly.type
_entity_poly.pdbx_seq_one_letter_code
_entity_poly.pdbx_strand_id
1 'polypeptide(L)'
;MRKKEEIKVAKTAGFCWGVKRAIDLTLETANSTNGPVYTHGPLIHNPQVIEMLEGKEVYAIKEASDLDNGKVIIRTHGIAPDVRQEIKSRDLSITDATCPLVAKVQGIIKKYANRGYTTIIIGDEGHAEVVGLTGFTQGRCHVVKSIEEIDALPPMDNVCVVAQTTCDTLKYKGLEEAIVAKYPDAVVNNTICDATVERQEEVLELANEVDAMVVVGGKNSSNTRRLASLAEQTGATVFLIETDEEIDLDEMARFERIGLTAGASTPAWMIQRVHERLRKTSSRPAPSFVRTLRSFIEAIVLSNLGVAIGAGFMVLANSILTGIAFSWSASYIAGAYLFSMHVLNRLNDIKTFKHNEPEKIRFYLKHRSLMTAAALIAAGIALGLALSIGISTTLVLVGAVIVGLMYTVKWFPKSKFVRFHRLKDIPASKDIFVGVAWAVVTAI
;
A
#
# COMPACT_ATOMS: atom_id res chain seq x y z
N MET A 1 -36.90 -10.81 -12.18
CA MET A 1 -35.50 -10.33 -12.25
C MET A 1 -34.85 -10.61 -10.90
N ARG A 2 -33.95 -11.60 -10.86
CA ARG A 2 -33.36 -12.14 -9.63
C ARG A 2 -32.36 -11.16 -9.00
N LYS A 3 -32.21 -11.26 -7.69
CA LYS A 3 -31.47 -10.38 -6.78
C LYS A 3 -29.97 -10.64 -6.97
N LYS A 4 -29.22 -9.66 -7.49
CA LYS A 4 -27.77 -9.72 -7.69
C LYS A 4 -27.10 -9.11 -6.47
N GLU A 5 -26.54 -9.92 -5.57
CA GLU A 5 -26.18 -9.42 -4.23
C GLU A 5 -24.83 -9.82 -3.65
N GLU A 6 -23.96 -10.56 -4.33
CA GLU A 6 -22.70 -10.98 -3.69
C GLU A 6 -21.46 -10.67 -4.54
N ILE A 7 -20.79 -9.56 -4.20
CA ILE A 7 -19.37 -9.40 -4.49
C ILE A 7 -18.62 -9.99 -3.29
N LYS A 8 -17.97 -11.13 -3.50
CA LYS A 8 -17.21 -11.83 -2.46
C LYS A 8 -15.74 -11.42 -2.57
N VAL A 9 -15.21 -10.79 -1.54
CA VAL A 9 -13.79 -10.37 -1.52
C VAL A 9 -12.97 -11.43 -0.79
N ALA A 10 -11.91 -11.93 -1.42
CA ALA A 10 -10.95 -12.84 -0.80
C ALA A 10 -10.30 -12.16 0.42
N LYS A 11 -10.22 -12.87 1.54
CA LYS A 11 -9.65 -12.37 2.81
C LYS A 11 -8.15 -12.10 2.69
N THR A 12 -7.46 -12.87 1.86
CA THR A 12 -6.03 -12.74 1.60
C THR A 12 -5.70 -11.69 0.52
N ALA A 13 -6.71 -10.99 -0.02
CA ALA A 13 -6.53 -10.03 -1.10
C ALA A 13 -5.60 -8.88 -0.69
N GLY A 14 -4.57 -8.65 -1.51
CA GLY A 14 -3.64 -7.54 -1.38
C GLY A 14 -2.36 -7.88 -0.64
N PHE A 15 -1.71 -6.84 -0.11
CA PHE A 15 -0.37 -6.92 0.47
C PHE A 15 -0.17 -8.09 1.44
N CYS A 16 0.83 -8.93 1.14
CA CYS A 16 1.39 -9.83 2.13
C CYS A 16 2.29 -9.07 3.11
N TRP A 17 2.61 -9.70 4.24
CA TRP A 17 3.46 -9.08 5.27
C TRP A 17 4.83 -8.64 4.73
N GLY A 18 5.47 -9.45 3.88
CA GLY A 18 6.78 -9.13 3.30
C GLY A 18 6.75 -7.88 2.41
N VAL A 19 5.69 -7.73 1.61
CA VAL A 19 5.48 -6.53 0.78
C VAL A 19 5.18 -5.31 1.64
N LYS A 20 4.29 -5.44 2.63
CA LYS A 20 3.96 -4.35 3.55
C LYS A 20 5.22 -3.83 4.26
N ARG A 21 6.02 -4.74 4.83
CA ARG A 21 7.29 -4.41 5.47
C ARG A 21 8.23 -3.65 4.54
N ALA A 22 8.36 -4.08 3.28
CA ALA A 22 9.25 -3.43 2.33
C ALA A 22 8.78 -2.03 1.97
N ILE A 23 7.47 -1.84 1.77
CA ILE A 23 6.89 -0.52 1.54
C ILE A 23 7.13 0.40 2.74
N ASP A 24 6.83 -0.06 3.95
CA ASP A 24 7.02 0.73 5.18
C ASP A 24 8.49 1.13 5.34
N LEU A 25 9.42 0.18 5.19
CA LEU A 25 10.86 0.44 5.28
C LEU A 25 11.35 1.42 4.20
N THR A 26 10.83 1.30 2.96
CA THR A 26 11.15 2.22 1.88
C THR A 26 10.67 3.63 2.18
N LEU A 27 9.44 3.78 2.66
CA LEU A 27 8.86 5.08 3.02
C LEU A 27 9.61 5.72 4.19
N GLU A 28 9.94 4.95 5.23
CA GLU A 28 10.78 5.41 6.34
C GLU A 28 12.18 5.84 5.88
N THR A 29 12.76 5.08 4.95
CA THR A 29 14.06 5.39 4.35
C THR A 29 14.03 6.68 3.55
N ALA A 30 13.02 6.86 2.70
CA ALA A 30 12.80 8.09 1.95
C ALA A 30 12.63 9.30 2.88
N ASN A 31 11.79 9.16 3.91
CA ASN A 31 11.51 10.25 4.85
C ASN A 31 12.73 10.66 5.70
N SER A 32 13.67 9.73 5.94
CA SER A 32 14.89 9.99 6.73
C SER A 32 16.12 10.32 5.89
N THR A 33 16.02 10.29 4.56
CA THR A 33 17.14 10.56 3.66
C THR A 33 17.00 11.93 3.01
N ASN A 34 18.10 12.69 2.97
CA ASN A 34 18.14 13.96 2.29
C ASN A 34 18.43 13.76 0.80
N GLY A 35 17.38 13.70 0.00
CA GLY A 35 17.47 13.53 -1.45
C GLY A 35 16.77 12.25 -1.90
N PRO A 36 16.90 11.91 -3.19
CA PRO A 36 16.30 10.70 -3.73
C PRO A 36 16.85 9.45 -3.06
N VAL A 37 15.99 8.44 -2.91
CA VAL A 37 16.39 7.08 -2.54
C VAL A 37 16.13 6.16 -3.71
N TYR A 38 16.96 5.14 -3.87
CA TYR A 38 16.93 4.29 -5.05
C TYR A 38 16.63 2.86 -4.66
N THR A 39 15.84 2.16 -5.45
CA THR A 39 15.57 0.72 -5.28
C THR A 39 16.32 -0.04 -6.38
N HIS A 40 17.01 -1.12 -6.02
CA HIS A 40 17.73 -1.94 -7.00
C HIS A 40 16.74 -2.82 -7.77
N GLY A 41 16.28 -2.32 -8.91
CA GLY A 41 15.08 -2.76 -9.62
C GLY A 41 13.79 -2.32 -8.91
N PRO A 42 12.61 -2.57 -9.51
CA PRO A 42 11.33 -2.26 -8.89
C PRO A 42 11.21 -2.92 -7.51
N LEU A 43 10.81 -2.13 -6.49
CA LEU A 43 10.63 -2.63 -5.12
C LEU A 43 9.65 -3.81 -5.06
N ILE A 44 8.56 -3.68 -5.83
CA ILE A 44 7.52 -4.66 -6.06
C ILE A 44 7.01 -4.56 -7.51
N HIS A 45 6.29 -5.58 -7.98
CA HIS A 45 5.66 -5.59 -9.30
C HIS A 45 4.22 -5.04 -9.24
N ASN A 46 4.07 -3.73 -9.07
CA ASN A 46 2.79 -3.03 -9.15
C ASN A 46 2.99 -1.57 -9.64
N PRO A 47 2.53 -1.21 -10.86
CA PRO A 47 2.85 0.08 -11.47
C PRO A 47 2.33 1.27 -10.68
N GLN A 48 1.14 1.18 -10.09
CA GLN A 48 0.56 2.27 -9.31
C GLN A 48 1.30 2.52 -7.99
N VAL A 49 1.86 1.47 -7.39
CA VAL A 49 2.73 1.61 -6.21
C VAL A 49 4.08 2.20 -6.61
N ILE A 50 4.63 1.85 -7.78
CA ILE A 50 5.86 2.48 -8.29
C ILE A 50 5.63 3.98 -8.50
N GLU A 51 4.53 4.39 -9.16
CA GLU A 51 4.19 5.82 -9.33
C GLU A 51 4.04 6.55 -7.97
N MET A 52 3.41 5.90 -6.99
CA MET A 52 3.30 6.46 -5.62
C MET A 52 4.68 6.67 -4.97
N LEU A 53 5.61 5.74 -5.17
CA LEU A 53 6.97 5.81 -4.63
C LEU A 53 7.78 6.92 -5.32
N GLU A 54 7.68 7.07 -6.64
CA GLU A 54 8.31 8.16 -7.38
C GLU A 54 7.82 9.53 -6.89
N GLY A 55 6.52 9.66 -6.61
CA GLY A 55 5.94 10.86 -5.98
C GLY A 55 6.52 11.20 -4.59
N LYS A 56 7.28 10.28 -3.98
CA LYS A 56 7.98 10.41 -2.70
C LYS A 56 9.51 10.42 -2.85
N GLU A 57 10.01 10.73 -4.05
CA GLU A 57 11.45 10.76 -4.35
C GLU A 57 12.13 9.38 -4.21
N VAL A 58 11.38 8.28 -4.43
CA VAL A 58 11.91 6.90 -4.48
C VAL A 58 11.90 6.43 -5.92
N TYR A 59 13.07 6.14 -6.49
CA TYR A 59 13.21 5.74 -7.89
C TYR A 59 13.79 4.33 -8.04
N ALA A 60 13.44 3.60 -9.10
CA ALA A 60 14.06 2.32 -9.41
C ALA A 60 15.26 2.52 -10.33
N ILE A 61 16.41 1.96 -9.97
CA ILE A 61 17.61 1.88 -10.82
C ILE A 61 17.76 0.45 -11.33
N LYS A 62 18.47 0.25 -12.45
CA LYS A 62 18.73 -1.10 -12.95
C LYS A 62 19.94 -1.70 -12.26
N GLU A 63 20.99 -0.91 -12.13
CA GLU A 63 22.27 -1.34 -11.60
C GLU A 63 22.79 -0.33 -10.57
N ALA A 64 23.62 -0.81 -9.64
CA ALA A 64 24.32 0.06 -8.69
C ALA A 64 25.28 1.03 -9.40
N SER A 65 25.69 0.69 -10.62
CA SER A 65 26.52 1.49 -11.50
C SER A 65 25.89 2.81 -11.96
N ASP A 66 24.56 2.90 -11.88
CA ASP A 66 23.79 4.10 -12.21
C ASP A 66 23.98 5.24 -11.18
N LEU A 67 24.65 4.98 -10.05
CA LEU A 67 24.79 5.92 -8.94
C LEU A 67 26.25 6.14 -8.51
N ASP A 68 26.62 7.41 -8.36
CA ASP A 68 27.90 7.82 -7.77
C ASP A 68 27.84 7.92 -6.24
N ASN A 69 26.67 8.28 -5.69
CA ASN A 69 26.41 8.34 -4.26
C ASN A 69 24.91 8.18 -3.99
N GLY A 70 24.57 7.87 -2.74
CA GLY A 70 23.18 7.84 -2.28
C GLY A 70 22.84 6.62 -1.44
N LYS A 71 21.55 6.35 -1.34
CA LYS A 71 21.00 5.26 -0.54
C LYS A 71 20.21 4.31 -1.43
N VAL A 72 20.61 3.04 -1.42
CA VAL A 72 20.01 1.96 -2.19
C VAL A 72 19.21 1.05 -1.27
N ILE A 73 17.99 0.74 -1.69
CA ILE A 73 17.08 -0.18 -1.04
C ILE A 73 17.08 -1.48 -1.85
N ILE A 74 17.39 -2.59 -1.18
CA ILE A 74 17.30 -3.93 -1.77
C ILE A 74 15.83 -4.32 -1.83
N ARG A 75 15.34 -4.70 -3.01
CA ARG A 75 13.94 -5.09 -3.25
C ARG A 75 13.52 -6.34 -2.46
N THR A 76 12.21 -6.55 -2.33
CA THR A 76 11.59 -7.69 -1.63
C THR A 76 12.11 -9.06 -2.07
N HIS A 77 12.40 -9.21 -3.36
CA HIS A 77 12.94 -10.41 -3.99
C HIS A 77 14.40 -10.72 -3.62
N GLY A 78 15.09 -9.80 -2.93
CA GLY A 78 16.52 -9.89 -2.68
C GLY A 78 17.38 -9.59 -3.91
N ILE A 79 18.69 -9.71 -3.70
CA ILE A 79 19.73 -9.58 -4.71
C ILE A 79 20.83 -10.64 -4.44
N ALA A 80 21.62 -10.92 -5.46
CA ALA A 80 22.75 -11.82 -5.35
C ALA A 80 23.91 -11.21 -4.50
N PRO A 81 24.79 -12.04 -3.91
CA PRO A 81 25.88 -11.55 -3.04
C PRO A 81 26.89 -10.62 -3.72
N ASP A 82 27.18 -10.86 -4.99
CA ASP A 82 28.06 -10.06 -5.86
C ASP A 82 27.47 -8.66 -6.10
N VAL A 83 26.18 -8.56 -6.43
CA VAL A 83 25.47 -7.27 -6.56
C VAL A 83 25.50 -6.50 -5.24
N ARG A 84 25.33 -7.20 -4.10
CA ARG A 84 25.44 -6.56 -2.77
C ARG A 84 26.86 -6.03 -2.52
N GLN A 85 27.88 -6.77 -2.94
CA GLN A 85 29.28 -6.34 -2.81
C GLN A 85 29.58 -5.14 -3.72
N GLU A 86 29.05 -5.12 -4.94
CA GLU A 86 29.16 -3.99 -5.85
C GLU A 86 28.61 -2.71 -5.23
N ILE A 87 27.38 -2.75 -4.70
CA ILE A 87 26.76 -1.60 -4.03
C ILE A 87 27.65 -1.08 -2.89
N LYS A 88 28.20 -1.99 -2.06
CA LYS A 88 29.09 -1.62 -0.96
C LYS A 88 30.42 -1.02 -1.45
N SER A 89 30.97 -1.52 -2.54
CA SER A 89 32.24 -1.05 -3.09
C SER A 89 32.18 0.40 -3.61
N ARG A 90 30.97 0.88 -3.90
CA ARG A 90 30.67 2.25 -4.35
C ARG A 90 30.35 3.22 -3.21
N ASP A 91 30.58 2.84 -1.96
CA ASP A 91 30.24 3.64 -0.77
C ASP A 91 28.74 4.03 -0.69
N LEU A 92 27.87 3.24 -1.32
CA LEU A 92 26.42 3.44 -1.27
C LEU A 92 25.86 2.87 0.03
N SER A 93 24.98 3.64 0.70
CA SER A 93 24.29 3.17 1.90
C SER A 93 23.19 2.17 1.54
N ILE A 94 23.12 1.04 2.24
CA ILE A 94 22.13 -0.01 1.97
C ILE A 94 21.01 0.00 3.00
N THR A 95 19.77 -0.15 2.55
CA THR A 95 18.65 -0.59 3.37
C THR A 95 18.06 -1.87 2.78
N ASP A 96 17.96 -2.91 3.60
CA ASP A 96 17.60 -4.24 3.12
C ASP A 96 16.11 -4.53 3.32
N ALA A 97 15.34 -4.38 2.24
CA ALA A 97 13.92 -4.69 2.22
C ALA A 97 13.62 -6.11 1.70
N THR A 98 14.64 -6.99 1.59
CA THR A 98 14.44 -8.41 1.27
C THR A 98 13.42 -9.03 2.22
N CYS A 99 12.48 -9.81 1.67
CA CYS A 99 11.53 -10.54 2.49
C CYS A 99 12.28 -11.57 3.36
N PRO A 100 12.04 -11.63 4.68
CA PRO A 100 12.69 -12.62 5.55
C PRO A 100 12.51 -14.08 5.10
N LEU A 101 11.40 -14.40 4.42
CA LEU A 101 11.18 -15.74 3.85
C LEU A 101 12.11 -16.00 2.67
N VAL A 102 12.36 -15.02 1.80
CA VAL A 102 13.37 -15.11 0.73
C VAL A 102 14.77 -15.23 1.32
N ALA A 103 15.08 -14.44 2.37
CA ALA A 103 16.36 -14.54 3.06
C ALA A 103 16.58 -15.93 3.70
N LYS A 104 15.51 -16.58 4.18
CA LYS A 104 15.57 -17.98 4.65
C LYS A 104 15.96 -18.93 3.52
N VAL A 105 15.40 -18.78 2.31
CA VAL A 105 15.79 -19.58 1.13
C VAL A 105 17.27 -19.36 0.80
N GLN A 106 17.72 -18.11 0.74
CA GLN A 106 19.13 -17.77 0.53
C GLN A 106 20.06 -18.44 1.57
N GLY A 107 19.63 -18.48 2.84
CA GLY A 107 20.33 -19.16 3.92
C GLY A 107 20.40 -20.69 3.75
N ILE A 108 19.31 -21.32 3.30
CA ILE A 108 19.27 -22.75 2.98
C ILE A 108 20.25 -23.07 1.85
N ILE A 109 20.15 -22.35 0.72
CA ILE A 109 21.04 -22.54 -0.43
C ILE A 109 22.50 -22.39 0.00
N LYS A 110 22.83 -21.31 0.73
CA LYS A 110 24.19 -21.07 1.23
C LYS A 110 24.70 -22.21 2.13
N LYS A 111 23.86 -22.73 3.02
CA LYS A 111 24.21 -23.86 3.91
C LYS A 111 24.58 -25.12 3.11
N TYR A 112 23.78 -25.46 2.09
CA TYR A 112 24.01 -26.68 1.29
C TYR A 112 25.12 -26.51 0.26
N ALA A 113 25.26 -25.34 -0.36
CA ALA A 113 26.39 -25.01 -1.22
C ALA A 113 27.72 -25.17 -0.46
N ASN A 114 27.82 -24.63 0.77
CA ASN A 114 29.00 -24.81 1.63
C ASN A 114 29.34 -26.27 1.96
N ARG A 115 28.38 -27.20 1.81
CA ARG A 115 28.54 -28.64 2.07
C ARG A 115 28.83 -29.45 0.81
N GLY A 116 28.93 -28.82 -0.35
CA GLY A 116 29.21 -29.54 -1.59
C GLY A 116 27.99 -29.78 -2.49
N TYR A 117 26.78 -29.38 -2.08
CA TYR A 117 25.55 -29.77 -2.76
C TYR A 117 25.31 -28.94 -4.03
N THR A 118 24.73 -29.56 -5.05
CA THR A 118 24.17 -28.85 -6.21
C THR A 118 22.73 -28.46 -5.92
N THR A 119 22.37 -27.21 -6.19
CA THR A 119 21.01 -26.69 -5.91
C THR A 119 20.11 -26.78 -7.14
N ILE A 120 18.95 -27.43 -7.01
CA ILE A 120 17.87 -27.32 -7.99
C ILE A 120 16.87 -26.29 -7.48
N ILE A 121 16.63 -25.24 -8.26
CA ILE A 121 15.65 -24.19 -7.95
C ILE A 121 14.44 -24.41 -8.85
N ILE A 122 13.30 -24.77 -8.26
CA ILE A 122 12.02 -24.84 -8.96
C ILE A 122 11.44 -23.42 -9.05
N GLY A 123 11.39 -22.85 -10.25
CA GLY A 123 10.94 -21.47 -10.44
C GLY A 123 11.14 -20.94 -11.85
N ASP A 124 10.76 -19.68 -12.05
CA ASP A 124 10.85 -19.01 -13.34
C ASP A 124 12.28 -18.47 -13.57
N GLU A 125 12.98 -19.02 -14.56
CA GLU A 125 14.28 -18.48 -14.98
C GLU A 125 14.15 -16.99 -15.38
N GLY A 126 15.09 -16.17 -14.91
CA GLY A 126 15.07 -14.71 -15.10
C GLY A 126 14.19 -13.94 -14.11
N HIS A 127 13.37 -14.62 -13.28
CA HIS A 127 12.64 -13.92 -12.22
C HIS A 127 13.60 -13.31 -11.20
N ALA A 128 13.30 -12.10 -10.75
CA ALA A 128 14.12 -11.31 -9.83
C ALA A 128 14.60 -12.08 -8.59
N GLU A 129 13.70 -12.89 -8.01
CA GLU A 129 13.99 -13.73 -6.85
C GLU A 129 14.94 -14.88 -7.22
N VAL A 130 14.64 -15.60 -8.30
CA VAL A 130 15.44 -16.75 -8.76
C VAL A 130 16.86 -16.31 -9.11
N VAL A 131 17.02 -15.19 -9.82
CA VAL A 131 18.33 -14.57 -10.10
C VAL A 131 19.07 -14.21 -8.80
N GLY A 132 18.35 -13.73 -7.79
CA GLY A 132 18.94 -13.49 -6.47
C GLY A 132 19.40 -14.78 -5.78
N LEU A 133 18.62 -15.86 -5.88
CA LEU A 133 18.90 -17.16 -5.28
C LEU A 133 20.10 -17.88 -5.92
N THR A 134 20.23 -17.83 -7.25
CA THR A 134 21.35 -18.48 -7.98
C THR A 134 22.70 -17.98 -7.49
N GLY A 135 22.80 -16.70 -7.09
CA GLY A 135 24.03 -16.12 -6.53
C GLY A 135 24.52 -16.76 -5.22
N PHE A 136 23.67 -17.50 -4.49
CA PHE A 136 24.04 -18.18 -3.24
C PHE A 136 24.54 -19.62 -3.44
N THR A 137 24.53 -20.11 -4.67
CA THR A 137 24.76 -21.52 -5.01
C THR A 137 26.24 -21.87 -5.26
N GLN A 138 27.14 -20.88 -5.21
CA GLN A 138 28.55 -21.02 -5.59
C GLN A 138 28.73 -21.57 -7.03
N GLY A 139 27.82 -21.20 -7.94
CA GLY A 139 27.85 -21.62 -9.35
C GLY A 139 27.34 -23.03 -9.60
N ARG A 140 26.88 -23.77 -8.57
CA ARG A 140 26.35 -25.12 -8.70
C ARG A 140 24.83 -25.10 -8.60
N CYS A 141 24.18 -24.72 -9.69
CA CYS A 141 22.73 -24.71 -9.73
C CYS A 141 22.10 -25.04 -11.08
N HIS A 142 20.89 -25.57 -11.01
CA HIS A 142 19.97 -25.70 -12.14
C HIS A 142 18.64 -25.06 -11.78
N VAL A 143 18.09 -24.25 -12.67
CA VAL A 143 16.73 -23.70 -12.54
C VAL A 143 15.83 -24.53 -13.44
N VAL A 144 14.70 -25.00 -12.91
CA VAL A 144 13.74 -25.82 -13.65
C VAL A 144 12.31 -25.35 -13.42
N LYS A 145 11.47 -25.46 -14.44
CA LYS A 145 10.03 -25.15 -14.41
C LYS A 145 9.14 -26.24 -15.00
N SER A 146 9.71 -27.30 -15.59
CA SER A 146 8.97 -28.40 -16.20
C SER A 146 9.61 -29.77 -15.97
N ILE A 147 8.85 -30.83 -16.20
CA ILE A 147 9.33 -32.22 -16.05
C ILE A 147 10.41 -32.52 -17.10
N GLU A 148 10.26 -32.01 -18.32
CA GLU A 148 11.22 -32.19 -19.41
C GLU A 148 12.59 -31.57 -19.07
N GLU A 149 12.59 -30.41 -18.40
CA GLU A 149 13.82 -29.79 -17.92
C GLU A 149 14.48 -30.62 -16.80
N ILE A 150 13.70 -31.23 -15.91
CA ILE A 150 14.19 -32.16 -14.88
C ILE A 150 14.80 -33.40 -15.54
N ASP A 151 14.15 -33.97 -16.55
CA ASP A 151 14.62 -35.14 -17.29
C ASP A 151 15.93 -34.88 -18.04
N ALA A 152 16.15 -33.64 -18.49
CA ALA A 152 17.39 -33.21 -19.14
C ALA A 152 18.57 -32.98 -18.18
N LEU A 153 18.34 -32.90 -16.85
CA LEU A 153 19.41 -32.67 -15.88
C LEU A 153 20.44 -33.82 -15.85
N PRO A 154 21.74 -33.53 -15.64
CA PRO A 154 22.75 -34.57 -15.52
C PRO A 154 22.58 -35.38 -14.21
N PRO A 155 23.13 -36.59 -14.12
CA PRO A 155 23.25 -37.29 -12.83
C PRO A 155 24.11 -36.45 -11.87
N MET A 156 23.66 -36.33 -10.63
CA MET A 156 24.28 -35.50 -9.59
C MET A 156 24.10 -36.18 -8.23
N ASP A 157 25.17 -36.20 -7.44
CA ASP A 157 25.12 -36.58 -6.04
C ASP A 157 24.87 -35.34 -5.17
N ASN A 158 24.30 -35.54 -3.97
CA ASN A 158 24.08 -34.46 -2.98
C ASN A 158 23.29 -33.27 -3.55
N VAL A 159 22.02 -33.50 -3.87
CA VAL A 159 21.13 -32.46 -4.41
C VAL A 159 20.36 -31.76 -3.29
N CYS A 160 20.28 -30.43 -3.35
CA CYS A 160 19.39 -29.62 -2.51
C CYS A 160 18.31 -29.00 -3.39
N VAL A 161 17.04 -29.24 -3.08
CA VAL A 161 15.92 -28.66 -3.84
C VAL A 161 15.30 -27.53 -3.03
N VAL A 162 15.07 -26.40 -3.69
CA VAL A 162 14.31 -25.25 -3.18
C VAL A 162 13.32 -24.78 -4.24
N ALA A 163 12.29 -24.06 -3.83
CA ALA A 163 11.32 -23.43 -4.72
C ALA A 163 11.33 -21.90 -4.59
N GLN A 164 11.01 -21.22 -5.68
CA GLN A 164 10.60 -19.82 -5.65
C GLN A 164 9.40 -19.66 -4.69
N THR A 165 9.43 -18.63 -3.84
CA THR A 165 8.41 -18.42 -2.78
C THR A 165 6.99 -18.21 -3.29
N THR A 166 6.87 -17.84 -4.57
CA THR A 166 5.62 -17.59 -5.30
C THR A 166 5.29 -18.69 -6.32
N CYS A 167 5.97 -19.84 -6.24
CA CYS A 167 5.72 -20.99 -7.12
C CYS A 167 4.27 -21.50 -6.97
N ASP A 168 3.80 -22.17 -8.02
CA ASP A 168 2.53 -22.86 -7.96
C ASP A 168 2.61 -24.13 -7.13
N THR A 169 1.70 -24.29 -6.19
CA THR A 169 1.66 -25.44 -5.28
C THR A 169 1.37 -26.76 -6.00
N LEU A 170 0.45 -26.77 -6.97
CA LEU A 170 0.08 -27.99 -7.71
C LEU A 170 1.21 -28.45 -8.65
N LYS A 171 1.79 -27.53 -9.42
CA LYS A 171 2.94 -27.83 -10.29
C LYS A 171 4.16 -28.23 -9.46
N TYR A 172 4.42 -27.54 -8.35
CA TYR A 172 5.54 -27.87 -7.48
C TYR A 172 5.51 -29.33 -7.05
N LYS A 173 4.35 -29.85 -6.64
CA LYS A 173 4.23 -31.25 -6.23
C LYS A 173 4.65 -32.23 -7.33
N GLY A 174 4.20 -32.03 -8.56
CA GLY A 174 4.60 -32.89 -9.68
C GLY A 174 6.10 -32.80 -10.02
N LEU A 175 6.68 -31.60 -9.91
CA LEU A 175 8.11 -31.38 -10.13
C LEU A 175 8.96 -31.98 -9.00
N GLU A 176 8.50 -31.86 -7.76
CA GLU A 176 9.11 -32.48 -6.58
C GLU A 176 9.15 -34.01 -6.73
N GLU A 177 8.03 -34.63 -7.08
CA GLU A 177 7.94 -36.08 -7.30
C GLU A 177 8.91 -36.55 -8.40
N ALA A 178 8.99 -35.83 -9.52
CA ALA A 178 9.93 -36.13 -10.61
C ALA A 178 11.40 -35.98 -10.17
N ILE A 179 11.73 -34.95 -9.39
CA ILE A 179 13.09 -34.74 -8.87
C ILE A 179 13.47 -35.84 -7.88
N VAL A 180 12.59 -36.21 -6.96
CA VAL A 180 12.86 -37.28 -5.98
C VAL A 180 13.02 -38.64 -6.67
N ALA A 181 12.23 -38.92 -7.72
CA ALA A 181 12.38 -40.14 -8.51
C ALA A 181 13.75 -40.22 -9.20
N LYS A 182 14.26 -39.08 -9.71
CA LYS A 182 15.56 -39.00 -10.39
C LYS A 182 16.75 -38.91 -9.43
N TYR A 183 16.58 -38.27 -8.28
CA TYR A 183 17.59 -38.05 -7.25
C TYR A 183 17.05 -38.50 -5.88
N PRO A 184 17.07 -39.82 -5.56
CA PRO A 184 16.44 -40.36 -4.34
C PRO A 184 16.99 -39.79 -3.03
N ASP A 185 18.26 -39.40 -2.99
CA ASP A 185 18.92 -38.81 -1.81
C ASP A 185 18.83 -37.27 -1.77
N ALA A 186 17.99 -36.65 -2.61
CA ALA A 186 17.83 -35.20 -2.64
C ALA A 186 17.23 -34.67 -1.34
N VAL A 187 17.83 -33.59 -0.82
CA VAL A 187 17.29 -32.86 0.33
C VAL A 187 16.31 -31.80 -0.17
N VAL A 188 15.02 -32.11 -0.07
CA VAL A 188 13.96 -31.21 -0.53
C VAL A 188 13.56 -30.25 0.57
N ASN A 189 13.60 -28.95 0.27
CA ASN A 189 13.10 -27.90 1.12
C ASN A 189 11.98 -27.19 0.36
N ASN A 190 10.72 -27.46 0.71
CA ASN A 190 9.61 -26.68 0.20
C ASN A 190 9.70 -25.25 0.77
N THR A 191 10.05 -24.30 -0.09
CA THR A 191 10.24 -22.89 0.27
C THR A 191 9.17 -21.98 -0.32
N ILE A 192 8.05 -22.54 -0.81
CA ILE A 192 6.85 -21.76 -1.11
C ILE A 192 6.36 -21.14 0.21
N CYS A 193 6.01 -19.86 0.20
CA CYS A 193 5.56 -19.22 1.44
C CYS A 193 4.08 -19.48 1.71
N ASP A 194 3.70 -19.57 2.99
CA ASP A 194 2.32 -19.82 3.42
C ASP A 194 1.34 -18.80 2.83
N ALA A 195 1.76 -17.54 2.74
CA ALA A 195 0.98 -16.47 2.11
C ALA A 195 0.64 -16.73 0.63
N THR A 196 1.50 -17.46 -0.09
CA THR A 196 1.24 -17.90 -1.47
C THR A 196 0.26 -19.08 -1.45
N VAL A 197 0.45 -20.06 -0.57
CA VAL A 197 -0.42 -21.25 -0.44
C VAL A 197 -1.85 -20.83 -0.12
N GLU A 198 -2.05 -20.06 0.95
CA GLU A 198 -3.36 -19.57 1.40
C GLU A 198 -4.09 -18.79 0.31
N ARG A 199 -3.37 -17.97 -0.47
CA ARG A 199 -3.94 -17.20 -1.58
C ARG A 199 -4.39 -18.09 -2.74
N GLN A 200 -3.59 -19.11 -3.07
CA GLN A 200 -3.92 -20.03 -4.16
C GLN A 200 -5.14 -20.88 -3.79
N GLU A 201 -5.18 -21.40 -2.56
CA GLU A 201 -6.32 -22.17 -2.04
C GLU A 201 -7.59 -21.30 -1.99
N GLU A 202 -7.53 -20.11 -1.40
CA GLU A 202 -8.69 -19.22 -1.31
C GLU A 202 -9.20 -18.77 -2.69
N VAL A 203 -8.31 -18.54 -3.66
CA VAL A 203 -8.73 -18.18 -5.02
C VAL A 203 -9.42 -19.34 -5.73
N LEU A 204 -8.96 -20.58 -5.54
CA LEU A 204 -9.63 -21.76 -6.09
C LEU A 204 -11.00 -21.98 -5.44
N GLU A 205 -11.09 -21.87 -4.12
CA GLU A 205 -12.37 -21.96 -3.39
C GLU A 205 -13.35 -20.89 -3.86
N LEU A 206 -12.91 -19.63 -3.89
CA LEU A 206 -13.74 -18.50 -4.29
C LEU A 206 -14.19 -18.62 -5.75
N ALA A 207 -13.29 -19.02 -6.66
CA ALA A 207 -13.61 -19.15 -8.07
C ALA A 207 -14.66 -20.22 -8.35
N ASN A 208 -14.72 -21.29 -7.55
CA ASN A 208 -15.77 -22.31 -7.64
C ASN A 208 -17.15 -21.83 -7.16
N GLU A 209 -17.22 -20.73 -6.40
CA GLU A 209 -18.47 -20.20 -5.84
C GLU A 209 -19.11 -19.08 -6.67
N VAL A 210 -18.40 -18.54 -7.66
CA VAL A 210 -18.76 -17.32 -8.39
C VAL A 210 -18.81 -17.53 -9.90
N ASP A 211 -19.48 -16.64 -10.62
CA ASP A 211 -19.60 -16.72 -12.10
C ASP A 211 -18.42 -16.02 -12.79
N ALA A 212 -17.87 -15.00 -12.14
CA ALA A 212 -16.71 -14.26 -12.61
C ALA A 212 -15.75 -13.92 -11.46
N MET A 213 -14.46 -13.91 -11.77
CA MET A 213 -13.37 -13.54 -10.87
C MET A 213 -12.68 -12.28 -11.38
N VAL A 214 -12.58 -11.27 -10.52
CA VAL A 214 -11.77 -10.07 -10.76
C VAL A 214 -10.49 -10.18 -9.95
N VAL A 215 -9.35 -10.20 -10.64
CA VAL A 215 -8.01 -10.30 -10.04
C VAL A 215 -7.30 -8.97 -10.22
N VAL A 216 -7.05 -8.26 -9.11
CA VAL A 216 -6.45 -6.92 -9.14
C VAL A 216 -4.94 -6.97 -8.92
N GLY A 217 -4.16 -6.43 -9.85
CA GLY A 217 -2.73 -6.18 -9.66
C GLY A 217 -1.97 -6.04 -10.97
N GLY A 218 -0.68 -5.70 -10.86
CA GLY A 218 0.16 -5.50 -12.05
C GLY A 218 0.25 -6.74 -12.92
N LYS A 219 0.06 -6.59 -14.24
CA LYS A 219 0.12 -7.69 -15.23
C LYS A 219 1.48 -8.37 -15.29
N ASN A 220 2.54 -7.67 -14.89
CA ASN A 220 3.89 -8.22 -14.80
C ASN A 220 4.17 -9.03 -13.51
N SER A 221 3.28 -9.00 -12.52
CA SER A 221 3.43 -9.74 -11.26
C SER A 221 3.19 -11.25 -11.48
N SER A 222 4.21 -12.08 -11.18
CA SER A 222 4.08 -13.54 -11.27
C SER A 222 2.95 -14.06 -10.37
N ASN A 223 2.88 -13.59 -9.12
CA ASN A 223 1.78 -13.95 -8.21
C ASN A 223 0.41 -13.55 -8.75
N THR A 224 0.25 -12.33 -9.28
CA THR A 224 -1.07 -11.88 -9.79
C THR A 224 -1.52 -12.71 -10.99
N ARG A 225 -0.62 -12.96 -11.95
CA ARG A 225 -0.90 -13.84 -13.09
C ARG A 225 -1.20 -15.28 -12.65
N ARG A 226 -0.53 -15.76 -11.59
CA ARG A 226 -0.80 -17.09 -11.04
C ARG A 226 -2.22 -17.20 -10.50
N LEU A 227 -2.67 -16.23 -9.70
CA LEU A 227 -4.05 -16.22 -9.19
C LEU A 227 -5.08 -16.19 -10.32
N ALA A 228 -4.84 -15.40 -11.37
CA ALA A 228 -5.71 -15.40 -12.56
C ALA A 228 -5.74 -16.77 -13.25
N SER A 229 -4.58 -17.37 -13.52
CA SER A 229 -4.48 -18.68 -14.16
C SER A 229 -5.10 -19.82 -13.33
N LEU A 230 -5.03 -19.74 -12.00
CA LEU A 230 -5.70 -20.71 -11.12
C LEU A 230 -7.22 -20.55 -11.14
N ALA A 231 -7.71 -19.31 -11.11
CA ALA A 231 -9.15 -19.04 -11.24
C ALA A 231 -9.69 -19.53 -12.60
N GLU A 232 -8.95 -19.33 -13.70
CA GLU A 232 -9.34 -19.79 -15.04
C GLU A 232 -9.51 -21.31 -15.11
N GLN A 233 -8.69 -22.08 -14.38
CA GLN A 233 -8.76 -23.55 -14.34
C GLN A 233 -10.07 -24.07 -13.71
N THR A 234 -10.78 -23.26 -12.92
CA THR A 234 -12.08 -23.62 -12.35
C THR A 234 -13.24 -23.45 -13.33
N GLY A 235 -13.00 -22.81 -14.48
CA GLY A 235 -14.03 -22.48 -15.47
C GLY A 235 -14.73 -21.13 -15.23
N ALA A 236 -14.38 -20.39 -14.16
CA ALA A 236 -14.86 -19.03 -13.93
C ALA A 236 -14.36 -18.07 -15.02
N THR A 237 -15.16 -17.06 -15.39
CA THR A 237 -14.68 -15.98 -16.28
C THR A 237 -13.74 -15.07 -15.51
N VAL A 238 -12.50 -14.90 -15.96
CA VAL A 238 -11.47 -14.15 -15.20
C VAL A 238 -11.13 -12.82 -15.85
N PHE A 239 -11.11 -11.77 -15.03
CA PHE A 239 -10.73 -10.40 -15.39
C PHE A 239 -9.47 -10.00 -14.61
N LEU A 240 -8.32 -9.97 -15.31
CA LEU A 240 -7.07 -9.46 -14.76
C LEU A 240 -6.95 -7.96 -15.06
N ILE A 241 -7.06 -7.14 -14.01
CA ILE A 241 -7.06 -5.67 -14.13
C ILE A 241 -5.98 -5.03 -13.26
N GLU A 242 -5.43 -3.91 -13.73
CA GLU A 242 -4.53 -3.08 -12.93
C GLU A 242 -5.28 -1.93 -12.25
N THR A 243 -6.37 -1.43 -12.84
CA THR A 243 -7.15 -0.29 -12.31
C THR A 243 -8.66 -0.52 -12.37
N ASP A 244 -9.41 0.25 -11.58
CA ASP A 244 -10.88 0.22 -11.62
C ASP A 244 -11.49 0.76 -12.93
N GLU A 245 -10.68 1.45 -13.74
CA GLU A 245 -11.09 1.99 -15.03
C GLU A 245 -11.18 0.91 -16.13
N GLU A 246 -10.46 -0.20 -15.97
CA GLU A 246 -10.51 -1.36 -16.89
C GLU A 246 -11.80 -2.18 -16.74
N ILE A 247 -12.65 -1.87 -15.77
CA ILE A 247 -13.90 -2.57 -15.53
C ILE A 247 -15.01 -2.01 -16.43
N ASP A 248 -15.42 -2.82 -17.40
CA ASP A 248 -16.65 -2.62 -18.17
C ASP A 248 -17.87 -3.00 -17.31
N LEU A 249 -18.66 -1.99 -16.95
CA LEU A 249 -19.84 -2.18 -16.10
C LEU A 249 -20.95 -2.98 -16.79
N ASP A 250 -21.07 -2.89 -18.12
CA ASP A 250 -22.10 -3.57 -18.90
C ASP A 250 -21.75 -5.05 -19.07
N GLU A 251 -20.48 -5.37 -19.22
CA GLU A 251 -19.99 -6.76 -19.17
C GLU A 251 -20.18 -7.36 -17.78
N MET A 252 -19.74 -6.65 -16.74
CA MET A 252 -19.94 -7.08 -15.34
C MET A 252 -21.42 -7.24 -14.98
N ALA A 253 -22.33 -6.58 -15.70
CA ALA A 253 -23.78 -6.66 -15.45
C ALA A 253 -24.34 -8.08 -15.67
N ARG A 254 -23.64 -8.90 -16.47
CA ARG A 254 -24.09 -10.24 -16.86
C ARG A 254 -23.87 -11.32 -15.78
N PHE A 255 -22.92 -11.13 -14.87
CA PHE A 255 -22.56 -12.12 -13.84
C PHE A 255 -23.36 -11.89 -12.55
N GLU A 256 -23.90 -12.92 -11.89
CA GLU A 256 -24.69 -12.73 -10.66
C GLU A 256 -23.79 -12.69 -9.43
N ARG A 257 -22.76 -13.53 -9.40
CA ARG A 257 -21.79 -13.68 -8.31
C ARG A 257 -20.41 -13.31 -8.84
N ILE A 258 -19.77 -12.34 -8.20
CA ILE A 258 -18.45 -11.84 -8.60
C ILE A 258 -17.49 -12.04 -7.43
N GLY A 259 -16.43 -12.79 -7.65
CA GLY A 259 -15.30 -12.87 -6.73
C GLY A 259 -14.31 -11.74 -7.00
N LEU A 260 -13.74 -11.17 -5.95
CA LEU A 260 -12.71 -10.15 -6.02
C LEU A 260 -11.50 -10.60 -5.21
N THR A 261 -10.36 -10.74 -5.86
CA THR A 261 -9.08 -11.00 -5.22
C THR A 261 -8.02 -10.03 -5.70
N ALA A 262 -6.83 -10.06 -5.11
CA ALA A 262 -5.74 -9.20 -5.51
C ALA A 262 -4.38 -9.83 -5.22
N GLY A 263 -3.41 -9.53 -6.09
CA GLY A 263 -2.05 -10.00 -5.92
C GLY A 263 -1.38 -9.47 -4.64
N ALA A 264 -0.34 -10.17 -4.18
CA ALA A 264 0.42 -9.82 -2.98
C ALA A 264 1.11 -8.45 -3.05
N SER A 265 1.22 -7.86 -4.25
CA SER A 265 1.76 -6.52 -4.51
C SER A 265 0.68 -5.45 -4.69
N THR A 266 -0.59 -5.75 -4.42
CA THR A 266 -1.70 -4.81 -4.61
C THR A 266 -2.14 -4.18 -3.28
N PRO A 267 -2.13 -2.84 -3.13
CA PRO A 267 -2.56 -2.16 -1.91
C PRO A 267 -4.09 -2.13 -1.76
N ALA A 268 -4.55 -2.05 -0.51
CA ALA A 268 -5.98 -2.05 -0.15
C ALA A 268 -6.81 -0.97 -0.86
N TRP A 269 -6.24 0.22 -1.08
CA TRP A 269 -6.95 1.31 -1.75
C TRP A 269 -7.30 0.99 -3.22
N MET A 270 -6.53 0.14 -3.91
CA MET A 270 -6.86 -0.31 -5.27
C MET A 270 -8.03 -1.31 -5.24
N ILE A 271 -7.97 -2.26 -4.31
CA ILE A 271 -9.02 -3.27 -4.11
C ILE A 271 -10.34 -2.58 -3.78
N GLN A 272 -10.31 -1.58 -2.90
CA GLN A 272 -11.48 -0.82 -2.51
C GLN A 272 -12.11 -0.08 -3.71
N ARG A 273 -11.31 0.56 -4.56
CA ARG A 273 -11.83 1.25 -5.77
C ARG A 273 -12.49 0.28 -6.74
N VAL A 274 -11.87 -0.87 -6.98
CA VAL A 274 -12.42 -1.93 -7.81
C VAL A 274 -13.74 -2.44 -7.22
N HIS A 275 -13.76 -2.72 -5.92
CA HIS A 275 -14.97 -3.14 -5.21
C HIS A 275 -16.10 -2.09 -5.35
N GLU A 276 -15.80 -0.81 -5.15
CA GLU A 276 -16.75 0.30 -5.30
C GLU A 276 -17.26 0.44 -6.74
N ARG A 277 -16.39 0.22 -7.73
CA ARG A 277 -16.76 0.22 -9.15
C ARG A 277 -17.72 -0.93 -9.47
N LEU A 278 -17.41 -2.15 -9.03
CA LEU A 278 -18.27 -3.33 -9.18
C LEU A 278 -19.64 -3.16 -8.49
N ARG A 279 -19.68 -2.46 -7.35
CA ARG A 279 -20.94 -2.13 -6.66
C ARG A 279 -21.88 -1.23 -7.46
N LYS A 280 -21.37 -0.46 -8.42
CA LYS A 280 -22.20 0.38 -9.31
C LYS A 280 -23.02 -0.47 -10.28
N THR A 281 -22.53 -1.64 -10.65
CA THR A 281 -23.22 -2.59 -11.53
C THR A 281 -24.36 -3.35 -10.82
N SER A 282 -24.24 -3.55 -9.51
CA SER A 282 -25.12 -4.43 -8.72
C SER A 282 -26.31 -3.71 -8.06
N SER A 283 -26.42 -2.39 -8.17
CA SER A 283 -27.46 -1.63 -7.48
C SER A 283 -28.62 -1.23 -8.41
N ARG A 284 -29.85 -1.66 -8.06
CA ARG A 284 -31.04 -0.85 -8.40
C ARG A 284 -30.78 0.56 -7.86
N PRO A 285 -31.08 1.63 -8.63
CA PRO A 285 -30.95 2.98 -8.09
C PRO A 285 -31.78 3.06 -6.82
N ALA A 286 -31.13 3.38 -5.70
CA ALA A 286 -31.82 3.62 -4.45
C ALA A 286 -32.94 4.67 -4.68
N PRO A 287 -34.04 4.63 -3.90
CA PRO A 287 -35.07 5.66 -3.99
C PRO A 287 -34.44 7.06 -3.99
N SER A 288 -34.98 7.98 -4.78
CA SER A 288 -34.38 9.31 -5.01
C SER A 288 -33.97 10.00 -3.71
N PHE A 289 -34.83 9.92 -2.68
CA PHE A 289 -34.55 10.43 -1.34
C PHE A 289 -33.33 9.78 -0.68
N VAL A 290 -33.20 8.45 -0.72
CA VAL A 290 -32.05 7.73 -0.14
C VAL A 290 -30.75 8.10 -0.86
N ARG A 291 -30.80 8.24 -2.18
CA ARG A 291 -29.63 8.70 -2.96
C ARG A 291 -29.24 10.13 -2.60
N THR A 292 -30.20 11.04 -2.53
CA THR A 292 -29.96 12.43 -2.12
C THR A 292 -29.39 12.51 -0.70
N LEU A 293 -29.96 11.76 0.25
CA LEU A 293 -29.47 11.69 1.62
C LEU A 293 -28.05 11.13 1.69
N ARG A 294 -27.76 10.06 0.94
CA ARG A 294 -26.42 9.47 0.86
C ARG A 294 -25.41 10.46 0.31
N SER A 295 -25.72 11.14 -0.80
CA SER A 295 -24.83 12.16 -1.38
C SER A 295 -24.63 13.34 -0.45
N PHE A 296 -25.64 13.72 0.33
CA PHE A 296 -25.53 14.76 1.35
C PHE A 296 -24.60 14.33 2.50
N ILE A 297 -24.78 13.13 3.05
CA ILE A 297 -23.91 12.57 4.09
C ILE A 297 -22.47 12.44 3.57
N GLU A 298 -22.29 11.94 2.36
CA GLU A 298 -21.00 11.82 1.71
C GLU A 298 -20.33 13.20 1.56
N ALA A 299 -21.07 14.21 1.12
CA ALA A 299 -20.55 15.58 1.06
C ALA A 299 -20.13 16.11 2.44
N ILE A 300 -20.87 15.81 3.52
CA ILE A 300 -20.49 16.19 4.89
C ILE A 300 -19.17 15.52 5.31
N VAL A 301 -19.03 14.22 5.04
CA VAL A 301 -17.83 13.44 5.40
C VAL A 301 -16.62 13.87 4.57
N LEU A 302 -16.81 14.03 3.26
CA LEU A 302 -15.74 14.39 2.35
C LEU A 302 -15.29 15.83 2.54
N SER A 303 -16.18 16.78 2.83
CA SER A 303 -15.82 18.19 3.07
C SER A 303 -15.17 18.46 4.44
N ASN A 304 -15.15 17.50 5.35
CA ASN A 304 -14.87 17.68 6.79
C ASN A 304 -15.89 18.58 7.54
N LEU A 305 -17.09 18.81 6.99
CA LEU A 305 -18.14 19.52 7.72
C LEU A 305 -18.57 18.76 8.99
N GLY A 306 -18.54 17.41 8.97
CA GLY A 306 -18.81 16.59 10.14
C GLY A 306 -17.83 16.86 11.31
N VAL A 307 -16.56 17.16 11.00
CA VAL A 307 -15.56 17.55 12.02
C VAL A 307 -15.93 18.89 12.67
N ALA A 308 -16.37 19.85 11.87
CA ALA A 308 -16.81 21.16 12.35
C ALA A 308 -18.01 21.05 13.30
N ILE A 309 -18.99 20.23 12.93
CA ILE A 309 -20.18 19.96 13.75
C ILE A 309 -19.78 19.28 15.07
N GLY A 310 -18.91 18.26 14.99
CA GLY A 310 -18.39 17.58 16.18
C GLY A 310 -17.66 18.53 17.14
N ALA A 311 -16.90 19.48 16.62
CA ALA A 311 -16.22 20.50 17.44
C ALA A 311 -17.18 21.41 18.19
N GLY A 312 -18.26 21.86 17.55
CA GLY A 312 -19.30 22.65 18.22
C GLY A 312 -19.98 21.87 19.35
N PHE A 313 -20.31 20.60 19.12
CA PHE A 313 -20.87 19.74 20.17
C PHE A 313 -19.86 19.44 21.29
N MET A 314 -18.57 19.41 21.00
CA MET A 314 -17.54 19.26 22.03
C MET A 314 -17.51 20.47 22.97
N VAL A 315 -17.68 21.70 22.46
CA VAL A 315 -17.81 22.90 23.31
C VAL A 315 -19.01 22.76 24.25
N LEU A 316 -20.16 22.33 23.73
CA LEU A 316 -21.36 22.07 24.55
C LEU A 316 -21.08 21.03 25.65
N ALA A 317 -20.44 19.92 25.30
CA ALA A 317 -20.06 18.88 26.26
C ALA A 317 -19.11 19.43 27.33
N ASN A 318 -18.10 20.21 26.95
CA ASN A 318 -17.17 20.85 27.87
C ASN A 318 -17.88 21.84 28.81
N SER A 319 -18.80 22.67 28.31
CA SER A 319 -19.60 23.57 29.15
C SER A 319 -20.39 22.81 30.21
N ILE A 320 -21.04 21.70 29.82
CA ILE A 320 -21.81 20.85 30.75
C ILE A 320 -20.89 20.22 31.81
N LEU A 321 -19.73 19.69 31.40
CA LEU A 321 -18.80 18.98 32.30
C LEU A 321 -18.09 19.92 33.28
N THR A 322 -17.79 21.15 32.85
CA THR A 322 -17.05 22.14 33.66
C THR A 322 -17.95 23.05 34.48
N GLY A 323 -19.27 23.06 34.21
CA GLY A 323 -20.22 23.99 34.82
C GLY A 323 -20.10 25.43 34.30
N ILE A 324 -19.36 25.65 33.21
CA ILE A 324 -19.23 26.96 32.55
C ILE A 324 -20.44 27.18 31.63
N ALA A 325 -20.95 28.42 31.58
CA ALA A 325 -22.07 28.76 30.72
C ALA A 325 -21.74 28.53 29.24
N PHE A 326 -22.64 27.85 28.53
CA PHE A 326 -22.48 27.57 27.10
C PHE A 326 -22.52 28.85 26.27
N SER A 327 -21.59 28.95 25.31
CA SER A 327 -21.51 30.06 24.38
C SER A 327 -21.64 29.57 22.93
N TRP A 328 -22.66 30.08 22.24
CA TRP A 328 -22.82 29.85 20.80
C TRP A 328 -21.64 30.39 20.00
N SER A 329 -21.08 31.55 20.38
CA SER A 329 -19.93 32.12 19.69
C SER A 329 -18.69 31.22 19.84
N ALA A 330 -18.44 30.65 21.02
CA ALA A 330 -17.36 29.68 21.23
C ALA A 330 -17.56 28.40 20.38
N SER A 331 -18.78 27.87 20.35
CA SER A 331 -19.13 26.71 19.49
C SER A 331 -18.88 26.99 18.00
N TYR A 332 -19.29 28.16 17.51
CA TYR A 332 -19.06 28.54 16.10
C TYR A 332 -17.58 28.77 15.79
N ILE A 333 -16.83 29.38 16.71
CA ILE A 333 -15.37 29.55 16.57
C ILE A 333 -14.71 28.17 16.43
N ALA A 334 -15.06 27.21 17.29
CA ALA A 334 -14.49 25.87 17.25
C ALA A 334 -14.77 25.12 15.95
N GLY A 335 -16.04 25.11 15.51
CA GLY A 335 -16.41 24.50 14.24
C GLY A 335 -15.72 25.15 13.05
N ALA A 336 -15.74 26.49 12.99
CA ALA A 336 -15.20 27.24 11.85
C ALA A 336 -13.68 27.17 11.74
N TYR A 337 -12.95 27.22 12.87
CA TYR A 337 -11.50 27.04 12.90
C TYR A 337 -11.09 25.64 12.42
N LEU A 338 -11.68 24.58 13.00
CA LEU A 338 -11.30 23.21 12.65
C LEU A 338 -11.66 22.88 11.20
N PHE A 339 -12.83 23.33 10.73
CA PHE A 339 -13.18 23.24 9.31
C PHE A 339 -12.13 23.89 8.42
N SER A 340 -11.79 25.15 8.70
CA SER A 340 -10.83 25.91 7.91
C SER A 340 -9.45 25.26 7.89
N MET A 341 -8.90 24.91 9.06
CA MET A 341 -7.58 24.28 9.16
C MET A 341 -7.52 22.92 8.47
N HIS A 342 -8.54 22.07 8.62
CA HIS A 342 -8.58 20.78 7.93
C HIS A 342 -8.67 20.93 6.41
N VAL A 343 -9.44 21.90 5.91
CA VAL A 343 -9.56 22.16 4.48
C VAL A 343 -8.27 22.72 3.90
N LEU A 344 -7.69 23.75 4.51
CA LEU A 344 -6.46 24.40 4.03
C LEU A 344 -5.26 23.46 4.07
N ASN A 345 -5.07 22.71 5.17
CA ASN A 345 -3.97 21.74 5.28
C ASN A 345 -4.06 20.63 4.23
N ARG A 346 -5.28 20.18 3.88
CA ARG A 346 -5.48 19.19 2.81
C ARG A 346 -5.20 19.76 1.43
N LEU A 347 -5.64 20.98 1.15
CA LEU A 347 -5.35 21.68 -0.11
C LEU A 347 -3.85 21.95 -0.30
N ASN A 348 -3.12 22.20 0.79
CA ASN A 348 -1.67 22.41 0.76
C ASN A 348 -0.85 21.12 0.62
N ASP A 349 -1.43 19.94 0.92
CA ASP A 349 -0.71 18.66 0.95
C ASP A 349 -1.35 17.58 0.05
N ILE A 350 -1.95 18.01 -1.07
CA ILE A 350 -2.68 17.14 -2.01
C ILE A 350 -1.85 15.92 -2.44
N LYS A 351 -0.55 16.10 -2.70
CA LYS A 351 0.34 15.00 -3.15
C LYS A 351 0.40 13.86 -2.14
N THR A 352 0.52 14.18 -0.85
CA THR A 352 0.59 13.16 0.22
C THR A 352 -0.74 12.44 0.39
N PHE A 353 -1.85 13.19 0.34
CA PHE A 353 -3.18 12.62 0.54
C PHE A 353 -3.75 11.90 -0.69
N LYS A 354 -3.28 12.19 -1.91
CA LYS A 354 -3.76 11.56 -3.16
C LYS A 354 -3.74 10.04 -3.10
N HIS A 355 -2.72 9.49 -2.43
CA HIS A 355 -2.53 8.04 -2.30
C HIS A 355 -3.21 7.44 -1.07
N ASN A 356 -3.40 8.22 0.00
CA ASN A 356 -3.99 7.74 1.26
C ASN A 356 -5.53 7.86 1.29
N GLU A 357 -6.08 8.95 0.76
CA GLU A 357 -7.52 9.27 0.78
C GLU A 357 -7.98 9.78 -0.61
N PRO A 358 -7.94 8.92 -1.64
CA PRO A 358 -8.13 9.35 -3.03
C PRO A 358 -9.51 9.93 -3.32
N GLU A 359 -10.57 9.39 -2.72
CA GLU A 359 -11.93 9.88 -2.91
C GLU A 359 -12.11 11.31 -2.40
N LYS A 360 -11.57 11.56 -1.20
CA LYS A 360 -11.57 12.88 -0.59
C LYS A 360 -10.78 13.86 -1.44
N ILE A 361 -9.61 13.47 -1.94
CA ILE A 361 -8.83 14.34 -2.83
C ILE A 361 -9.54 14.62 -4.16
N ARG A 362 -10.22 13.64 -4.76
CA ARG A 362 -11.07 13.87 -5.95
C ARG A 362 -12.16 14.91 -5.66
N PHE A 363 -12.84 14.81 -4.51
CA PHE A 363 -13.85 15.79 -4.09
C PHE A 363 -13.25 17.20 -3.94
N TYR A 364 -12.12 17.33 -3.26
CA TYR A 364 -11.45 18.62 -3.05
C TYR A 364 -10.94 19.25 -4.35
N LEU A 365 -10.39 18.44 -5.27
CA LEU A 365 -9.94 18.92 -6.57
C LEU A 365 -11.12 19.38 -7.44
N LYS A 366 -12.21 18.60 -7.44
CA LYS A 366 -13.45 18.94 -8.16
C LYS A 366 -14.09 20.23 -7.63
N HIS A 367 -14.06 20.44 -6.31
CA HIS A 367 -14.70 21.59 -5.65
C HIS A 367 -13.68 22.60 -5.09
N ARG A 368 -12.50 22.71 -5.71
CA ARG A 368 -11.36 23.45 -5.13
C ARG A 368 -11.66 24.90 -4.80
N SER A 369 -12.26 25.64 -5.73
CA SER A 369 -12.62 27.06 -5.52
C SER A 369 -13.62 27.22 -4.38
N LEU A 370 -14.67 26.40 -4.37
CA LEU A 370 -15.69 26.38 -3.33
C LEU A 370 -15.10 26.05 -1.95
N MET A 371 -14.29 24.99 -1.85
CA MET A 371 -13.68 24.58 -0.59
C MET A 371 -12.70 25.63 -0.07
N THR A 372 -11.92 26.25 -0.95
CA THR A 372 -11.00 27.33 -0.57
C THR A 372 -11.77 28.54 -0.04
N ALA A 373 -12.80 28.99 -0.77
CA ALA A 373 -13.64 30.10 -0.35
C ALA A 373 -14.33 29.82 0.99
N ALA A 374 -14.93 28.62 1.14
CA ALA A 374 -15.60 28.21 2.37
C ALA A 374 -14.64 28.21 3.58
N ALA A 375 -13.41 27.73 3.40
CA ALA A 375 -12.41 27.72 4.47
C ALA A 375 -11.94 29.13 4.86
N LEU A 376 -11.75 30.03 3.89
CA LEU A 376 -11.37 31.41 4.16
C LEU A 376 -12.50 32.18 4.85
N ILE A 377 -13.75 31.98 4.41
CA ILE A 377 -14.94 32.55 5.04
C ILE A 377 -15.08 32.03 6.48
N ALA A 378 -14.93 30.72 6.69
CA ALA A 378 -14.98 30.13 8.03
C ALA A 378 -13.89 30.71 8.95
N ALA A 379 -12.65 30.87 8.46
CA ALA A 379 -11.59 31.53 9.22
C ALA A 379 -11.94 32.98 9.57
N GLY A 380 -12.50 33.74 8.62
CA GLY A 380 -12.95 35.11 8.85
C GLY A 380 -14.07 35.22 9.90
N ILE A 381 -15.05 34.31 9.85
CA ILE A 381 -16.13 34.22 10.85
C ILE A 381 -15.56 33.89 12.23
N ALA A 382 -14.66 32.91 12.32
CA ALA A 382 -14.03 32.53 13.59
C ALA A 382 -13.27 33.72 14.20
N LEU A 383 -12.52 34.47 13.39
CA LEU A 383 -11.76 35.63 13.85
C LEU A 383 -12.69 36.79 14.27
N GLY A 384 -13.74 37.08 13.50
CA GLY A 384 -14.72 38.11 13.82
C GLY A 384 -15.48 37.81 15.12
N LEU A 385 -15.89 36.56 15.33
CA LEU A 385 -16.51 36.13 16.59
C LEU A 385 -15.52 36.18 17.76
N ALA A 386 -14.27 35.76 17.56
CA ALA A 386 -13.24 35.84 18.60
C ALA A 386 -12.99 37.29 19.04
N LEU A 387 -12.96 38.24 18.10
CA LEU A 387 -12.84 39.68 18.39
C LEU A 387 -14.01 40.20 19.22
N SER A 388 -15.23 39.69 18.96
CA SER A 388 -16.42 40.09 19.74
C SER A 388 -16.42 39.56 21.18
N ILE A 389 -15.72 38.46 21.45
CA ILE A 389 -15.56 37.90 22.81
C ILE A 389 -14.46 38.65 23.57
N GLY A 390 -13.33 38.89 22.92
CA GLY A 390 -12.23 39.63 23.52
C GLY A 390 -10.88 39.41 22.85
N ILE A 391 -9.93 40.28 23.19
CA ILE A 391 -8.59 40.26 22.60
C ILE A 391 -7.79 39.03 23.00
N SER A 392 -7.99 38.51 24.22
CA SER A 392 -7.36 37.28 24.72
C SER A 392 -7.75 36.08 23.86
N THR A 393 -9.05 35.86 23.65
CA THR A 393 -9.59 34.81 22.78
C THR A 393 -9.08 34.94 21.35
N THR A 394 -9.02 36.18 20.84
CA THR A 394 -8.48 36.46 19.50
C THR A 394 -7.01 36.05 19.39
N LEU A 395 -6.18 36.41 20.36
CA LEU A 395 -4.76 36.06 20.36
C LEU A 395 -4.53 34.55 20.41
N VAL A 396 -5.32 33.83 21.23
CA VAL A 396 -5.27 32.36 21.29
C VAL A 396 -5.62 31.75 19.94
N LEU A 397 -6.71 32.20 19.31
CA LEU A 397 -7.13 31.70 18.00
C LEU A 397 -6.09 31.99 16.91
N VAL A 398 -5.55 33.21 16.86
CA VAL A 398 -4.50 33.60 15.91
C VAL A 398 -3.25 32.74 16.11
N GLY A 399 -2.83 32.51 17.36
CA GLY A 399 -1.73 31.60 17.68
C GLY A 399 -1.99 30.17 17.17
N ALA A 400 -3.19 29.64 17.38
CA ALA A 400 -3.58 28.32 16.89
C ALA A 400 -3.60 28.24 15.36
N VAL A 401 -4.00 29.31 14.65
CA VAL A 401 -3.94 29.39 13.18
C VAL A 401 -2.50 29.38 12.69
N ILE A 402 -1.63 30.19 13.31
CA ILE A 402 -0.21 30.27 12.98
C ILE A 402 0.46 28.90 13.13
N VAL A 403 0.27 28.24 14.28
CA VAL A 403 0.80 26.88 14.54
C VAL A 403 0.25 25.88 13.52
N GLY A 404 -1.04 25.92 13.22
CA GLY A 404 -1.69 25.04 12.26
C GLY A 404 -1.15 25.17 10.84
N LEU A 405 -0.93 26.40 10.36
CA LEU A 405 -0.33 26.67 9.05
C LEU A 405 1.15 26.25 9.01
N MET A 406 1.87 26.59 10.07
CA MET A 406 3.29 26.25 10.25
C MET A 406 3.57 24.75 10.31
N TYR A 407 2.59 23.92 10.71
CA TYR A 407 2.75 22.47 10.83
C TYR A 407 3.26 21.80 9.54
N THR A 408 2.86 22.34 8.38
CA THR A 408 3.22 21.83 7.06
C THR A 408 4.42 22.53 6.41
N VAL A 409 4.87 23.66 6.99
CA VAL A 409 5.99 24.46 6.49
C VAL A 409 7.32 23.76 6.78
N LYS A 410 8.29 23.92 5.88
CA LYS A 410 9.67 23.45 6.08
C LYS A 410 10.40 24.44 6.98
N TRP A 411 10.64 24.04 8.22
CA TRP A 411 11.31 24.86 9.23
C TRP A 411 12.82 24.68 9.24
N PHE A 412 13.28 23.47 8.93
CA PHE A 412 14.69 23.12 9.02
C PHE A 412 15.26 22.75 7.64
N PRO A 413 16.48 23.22 7.32
CA PRO A 413 17.18 22.79 6.12
C PRO A 413 17.55 21.31 6.22
N LYS A 414 17.59 20.64 5.06
CA LYS A 414 17.99 19.23 4.95
C LYS A 414 19.42 19.03 5.48
N SER A 415 19.57 18.38 6.64
CA SER A 415 20.88 18.11 7.29
C SER A 415 20.98 16.68 7.83
N LYS A 416 22.19 16.11 7.90
CA LYS A 416 22.45 14.78 8.52
C LYS A 416 22.07 14.73 10.01
N PHE A 417 22.04 15.88 10.68
CA PHE A 417 21.77 15.98 12.13
C PHE A 417 20.31 16.27 12.46
N VAL A 418 19.49 16.68 11.48
CA VAL A 418 18.09 17.06 11.69
C VAL A 418 17.21 16.08 10.91
N ARG A 419 16.60 15.14 11.63
CA ARG A 419 15.77 14.08 11.06
C ARG A 419 14.40 14.57 10.56
N PHE A 420 13.92 15.71 11.08
CA PHE A 420 12.57 16.22 10.82
C PHE A 420 12.63 17.65 10.29
N HIS A 421 12.07 17.87 9.09
CA HIS A 421 12.17 19.15 8.37
C HIS A 421 10.91 20.00 8.50
N ARG A 422 9.79 19.32 8.72
CA ARG A 422 8.48 19.88 9.03
C ARG A 422 8.04 19.32 10.37
N LEU A 423 7.22 20.06 11.11
CA LEU A 423 6.62 19.54 12.34
C LEU A 423 5.82 18.25 12.07
N LYS A 424 5.21 18.14 10.88
CA LYS A 424 4.51 16.93 10.43
C LYS A 424 5.37 15.70 10.18
N ASP A 425 6.70 15.85 10.09
CA ASP A 425 7.61 14.72 9.84
C ASP A 425 7.93 13.96 11.13
N ILE A 426 7.67 14.57 12.30
CA ILE A 426 7.91 13.97 13.62
C ILE A 426 6.86 12.86 13.88
N PRO A 427 7.25 11.61 14.23
CA PRO A 427 6.31 10.55 14.55
C PRO A 427 5.36 10.96 15.68
N ALA A 428 4.08 10.59 15.56
CA ALA A 428 3.00 10.96 16.47
C ALA A 428 2.73 12.46 16.66
N SER A 429 3.45 13.36 15.96
CA SER A 429 3.24 14.80 16.12
C SER A 429 1.87 15.23 15.67
N LYS A 430 1.32 14.60 14.62
CA LYS A 430 -0.04 14.85 14.16
C LYS A 430 -1.05 14.75 15.30
N ASP A 431 -0.99 13.68 16.09
CA ASP A 431 -1.97 13.43 17.15
C ASP A 431 -1.83 14.45 18.28
N ILE A 432 -0.59 14.86 18.59
CA ILE A 432 -0.31 15.90 19.57
C ILE A 432 -0.82 17.27 19.09
N PHE A 433 -0.43 17.71 17.88
CA PHE A 433 -0.81 19.01 17.34
C PHE A 433 -2.31 19.12 17.09
N VAL A 434 -2.94 18.07 16.56
CA VAL A 434 -4.39 18.01 16.39
C VAL A 434 -5.07 18.00 17.76
N GLY A 435 -4.62 17.18 18.71
CA GLY A 435 -5.18 17.14 20.06
C GLY A 435 -5.11 18.49 20.78
N VAL A 436 -3.97 19.18 20.72
CA VAL A 436 -3.79 20.52 21.28
C VAL A 436 -4.71 21.53 20.58
N ALA A 437 -4.81 21.51 19.24
CA ALA A 437 -5.69 22.40 18.51
C ALA A 437 -7.16 22.21 18.89
N TRP A 438 -7.61 20.96 19.05
CA TRP A 438 -8.95 20.66 19.55
C TRP A 438 -9.15 21.15 20.98
N ALA A 439 -8.21 20.88 21.89
CA ALA A 439 -8.30 21.30 23.28
C ALA A 439 -8.36 22.82 23.42
N VAL A 440 -7.45 23.54 22.73
CA VAL A 440 -7.41 25.00 22.74
C VAL A 440 -8.73 25.57 22.27
N VAL A 441 -9.24 25.12 21.13
CA VAL A 441 -10.37 25.80 20.49
C VAL A 441 -11.71 25.38 21.08
N THR A 442 -11.82 24.19 21.66
CA THR A 442 -13.05 23.74 22.34
C THR A 442 -13.13 24.15 23.81
N ALA A 443 -12.08 24.79 24.35
CA ALA A 443 -12.01 25.32 25.71
C ALA A 443 -11.90 26.86 25.78
N ILE A 444 -11.93 27.54 24.63
CA ILE A 444 -12.16 29.00 24.50
C ILE A 444 -13.59 29.31 24.91
#